data_AF-A0A8W8NFA4-F1
#
_entry.id   AF-A0A8W8NFA4-F1
#
_cell.length_a   1.000
_cell.length_b   1.000
_cell.length_c   1.000
_cell.angle_alpha   90.00
_cell.angle_beta   90.00
_cell.angle_gamma   90.00
#
_symmetry.space_group_name_H-M   'P 1'
#
loop_
_entity.id
_entity.type
_entity.pdbx_description
1 polymer ?
#
loop_
_entity_poly.entity_id
_entity_poly.type
_entity_poly.pdbx_seq_one_letter_code
_entity_poly.pdbx_strand_id
1 'polypeptide(L)'
;MYLDQTLTLCADQKGFIRCKNGLKIKIVSANYGRTYDQVCPGGKTDTLTCRSKSSEIKVKWVCNGYAICHLHATDVQFGDPCPNIAKYLEITYRCVKSIDNDKNDKPIVAFNAYTSQHLVFKRNTPVNVVYDKLYFNYGDAYNPHSGFFTAPSAGLYIFTWASVVAPRKIFDTEILVNGKRIGLGNCNNESSSGYENCASTFPFVLNAGDKVNIRTVFANYLHGGGWSSFKGWKV
;
A
#
# COMPACT_ATOMS: atom_id res chain seq x y z
N MET A 1 22.82 21.34 4.45
CA MET A 1 22.49 20.08 5.16
C MET A 1 21.11 20.28 5.79
N TYR A 2 20.11 19.43 5.50
CA TYR A 2 18.78 19.57 6.11
C TYR A 2 18.82 18.91 7.49
N LEU A 3 18.43 19.64 8.53
CA LEU A 3 18.46 19.15 9.91
C LEU A 3 17.23 18.28 10.22
N ASP A 4 17.44 17.22 11.00
CA ASP A 4 16.38 16.37 11.52
C ASP A 4 15.61 17.14 12.59
N GLN A 5 14.28 17.04 12.54
CA GLN A 5 13.36 17.67 13.46
C GLN A 5 12.50 16.60 14.11
N THR A 6 12.17 16.78 15.38
CA THR A 6 11.34 15.83 16.15
C THR A 6 10.04 16.50 16.58
N LEU A 7 8.93 15.80 16.41
CA LEU A 7 7.64 16.13 17.00
C LEU A 7 7.21 14.98 17.91
N THR A 8 6.72 15.31 19.10
CA THR A 8 6.14 14.36 20.03
C THR A 8 4.70 14.76 20.34
N LEU A 9 3.78 13.80 20.23
CA LEU A 9 2.37 13.93 20.60
C LEU A 9 2.03 12.88 21.66
N CYS A 10 1.54 13.32 22.82
CA CYS A 10 1.02 12.39 23.82
C CYS A 10 -0.26 11.71 23.31
N ALA A 11 -0.67 10.62 23.95
CA ALA A 11 -1.93 9.95 23.64
C ALA A 11 -3.09 10.95 23.49
N ASP A 12 -3.92 10.72 22.48
CA ASP A 12 -5.07 11.52 22.07
C ASP A 12 -4.78 12.95 21.59
N GLN A 13 -3.53 13.40 21.62
CA GLN A 13 -3.16 14.72 21.10
C GLN A 13 -3.15 14.75 19.57
N LYS A 14 -3.60 15.90 19.04
CA LYS A 14 -3.51 16.24 17.62
C LYS A 14 -2.35 17.21 17.41
N GLY A 15 -1.67 17.06 16.28
CA GLY A 15 -0.58 17.97 15.89
C GLY A 15 -0.33 17.93 14.40
N PHE A 16 0.68 18.68 13.97
CA PHE A 16 1.11 18.68 12.58
C PHE A 16 2.61 18.94 12.46
N ILE A 17 3.20 18.38 11.41
CA ILE A 17 4.55 18.71 10.96
C ILE A 17 4.46 19.53 9.67
N ARG A 18 5.40 20.46 9.48
CA ARG A 18 5.37 21.38 8.34
C ARG A 18 6.76 21.72 7.84
N CYS A 19 6.92 21.67 6.53
CA CYS A 19 8.07 22.18 5.80
C CYS A 19 7.74 23.51 5.09
N LYS A 20 8.70 24.45 5.10
CA LYS A 20 8.57 25.76 4.44
C LYS A 20 9.34 25.77 3.11
N ASN A 21 9.19 26.85 2.33
CA ASN A 21 9.99 27.12 1.12
C ASN A 21 9.88 26.04 0.03
N GLY A 22 8.69 25.46 -0.15
CA GLY A 22 8.46 24.42 -1.16
C GLY A 22 9.13 23.07 -0.86
N LEU A 23 9.71 22.90 0.33
CA LEU A 23 10.25 21.62 0.77
C LEU A 23 9.14 20.64 1.15
N LYS A 24 9.40 19.36 0.95
CA LYS A 24 8.50 18.25 1.27
C LYS A 24 8.97 17.54 2.52
N ILE A 25 8.03 17.02 3.29
CA ILE A 25 8.28 16.19 4.46
C ILE A 25 8.86 14.84 4.01
N LYS A 26 9.92 14.43 4.69
CA LYS A 26 10.46 13.07 4.65
C LYS A 26 10.61 12.55 6.07
N ILE A 27 9.82 11.55 6.43
CA ILE A 27 9.88 10.87 7.71
C ILE A 27 11.14 10.00 7.76
N VAL A 28 11.94 10.19 8.80
CA VAL A 28 13.15 9.42 9.10
C VAL A 28 12.77 8.23 9.98
N SER A 29 11.96 8.46 11.00
CA SER A 29 11.44 7.41 11.89
C SER A 29 10.14 7.87 12.54
N ALA A 30 9.29 6.92 12.95
CA ALA A 30 8.18 7.22 13.84
C ALA A 30 7.81 6.03 14.73
N ASN A 31 7.45 6.31 15.98
CA ASN A 31 7.05 5.30 16.95
C ASN A 31 5.84 5.79 17.75
N TYR A 32 4.71 5.10 17.64
CA TYR A 32 3.63 5.19 18.62
C TYR A 32 3.85 4.10 19.67
N GLY A 33 4.30 4.48 20.85
CA GLY A 33 4.71 3.54 21.91
C GLY A 33 5.27 4.28 23.11
N ARG A 34 6.12 3.60 23.90
CA ARG A 34 6.85 4.20 25.01
C ARG A 34 8.26 3.67 25.11
N THR A 35 9.22 4.58 24.93
CA THR A 35 10.66 4.30 24.98
C THR A 35 11.41 5.13 26.01
N TYR A 36 10.72 6.10 26.62
CA TYR A 36 11.22 7.02 27.65
C TYR A 36 10.11 7.30 28.66
N ASP A 37 10.46 7.40 29.93
CA ASP A 37 9.58 7.66 31.08
C ASP A 37 9.22 9.15 31.21
N GLN A 38 10.19 10.04 30.96
CA GLN A 38 10.02 11.50 31.07
C GLN A 38 9.09 12.11 30.00
N VAL A 39 8.88 11.40 28.88
CA VAL A 39 8.07 11.89 27.76
C VAL A 39 6.61 11.56 28.01
N CYS A 40 5.75 12.58 28.08
CA CYS A 40 4.31 12.43 28.39
C CYS A 40 4.09 11.60 29.67
N PRO A 41 4.36 12.15 30.87
CA PRO A 41 4.46 11.39 32.12
C PRO A 41 3.11 10.88 32.69
N GLY A 42 2.00 11.09 31.99
CA GLY A 42 0.69 10.60 32.42
C GLY A 42 0.53 9.09 32.20
N GLY A 43 -0.13 8.41 33.14
CA GLY A 43 -0.48 6.99 33.06
C GLY A 43 0.64 6.06 33.54
N LYS A 44 0.63 4.78 33.10
CA LYS A 44 1.66 3.80 33.44
C LYS A 44 2.86 3.94 32.52
N THR A 45 4.06 4.13 33.10
CA THR A 45 5.31 4.40 32.39
C THR A 45 6.38 3.31 32.59
N ASP A 46 6.00 2.16 33.15
CA ASP A 46 6.90 1.11 33.65
C ASP A 46 7.64 0.32 32.55
N THR A 47 7.53 0.72 31.28
CA THR A 47 8.23 0.10 30.15
C THR A 47 8.90 1.12 29.25
N LEU A 48 10.10 0.78 28.77
CA LEU A 48 10.89 1.55 27.82
C LEU A 48 11.11 0.79 26.50
N THR A 49 10.43 -0.34 26.32
CA THR A 49 10.60 -1.21 25.14
C THR A 49 9.35 -1.26 24.26
N CYS A 50 8.32 -0.48 24.58
CA CYS A 50 7.09 -0.46 23.79
C CYS A 50 7.30 0.27 22.46
N ARG A 51 7.39 -0.50 21.37
CA ARG A 51 7.54 0.02 20.02
C ARG A 51 6.52 -0.61 19.07
N SER A 52 5.87 0.21 18.26
CA SER A 52 4.92 -0.26 17.26
C SER A 52 5.62 -0.56 15.94
N LYS A 53 5.43 -1.78 15.43
CA LYS A 53 5.99 -2.24 14.14
C LYS A 53 5.40 -1.53 12.91
N SER A 54 4.24 -0.88 13.06
CA SER A 54 3.53 -0.27 11.93
C SER A 54 3.55 1.26 11.93
N SER A 55 3.98 1.88 13.03
CA SER A 55 3.91 3.34 13.20
C SER A 55 4.70 4.09 12.14
N GLU A 56 5.95 3.70 11.94
CA GLU A 56 6.81 4.34 10.94
C GLU A 56 6.19 4.26 9.53
N ILE A 57 5.72 3.08 9.13
CA ILE A 57 5.09 2.88 7.82
C ILE A 57 3.83 3.74 7.71
N LYS A 58 2.97 3.78 8.73
CA LYS A 58 1.75 4.59 8.74
C LYS A 58 2.05 6.10 8.64
N VAL A 59 3.04 6.61 9.38
CA VAL A 59 3.40 8.04 9.30
C VAL A 59 4.08 8.36 7.98
N LYS A 60 4.98 7.51 7.48
CA LYS A 60 5.54 7.61 6.12
C LYS A 60 4.40 7.67 5.09
N TRP A 61 3.38 6.82 5.23
CA TRP A 61 2.21 6.71 4.34
C TRP A 61 1.42 8.01 4.25
N VAL A 62 1.15 8.67 5.39
CA VAL A 62 0.33 9.89 5.42
C VAL A 62 1.11 11.19 5.21
N CYS A 63 2.41 11.25 5.53
CA CYS A 63 3.14 12.51 5.58
C CYS A 63 4.17 12.71 4.47
N ASN A 64 4.79 11.65 3.96
CA ASN A 64 5.87 11.81 2.98
C ASN A 64 5.37 12.53 1.73
N GLY A 65 6.10 13.56 1.30
CA GLY A 65 5.83 14.29 0.05
C GLY A 65 4.90 15.48 0.19
N TYR A 66 4.20 15.59 1.31
CA TYR A 66 3.39 16.76 1.62
C TYR A 66 4.24 17.87 2.26
N ALA A 67 3.77 19.11 2.14
CA ALA A 67 4.38 20.24 2.84
C ALA A 67 3.88 20.36 4.30
N ILE A 68 2.66 19.89 4.56
CA ILE A 68 2.01 19.88 5.89
C ILE A 68 1.34 18.52 6.06
N CYS A 69 1.51 17.90 7.23
CA CYS A 69 0.87 16.64 7.59
C CYS A 69 0.25 16.74 8.97
N HIS A 70 -1.06 16.45 9.08
CA HIS A 70 -1.80 16.42 10.33
C HIS A 70 -1.87 15.00 10.90
N LEU A 71 -1.68 14.87 12.21
CA LEU A 71 -1.56 13.59 12.89
C LEU A 71 -2.36 13.60 14.19
N HIS A 72 -2.90 12.43 14.55
CA HIS A 72 -3.63 12.21 15.79
C HIS A 72 -3.11 10.94 16.47
N ALA A 73 -2.49 11.09 17.64
CA ALA A 73 -1.83 9.99 18.34
C ALA A 73 -2.85 9.09 19.08
N THR A 74 -3.54 8.22 18.34
CA THR A 74 -4.58 7.33 18.90
C THR A 74 -4.35 5.85 18.60
N ASP A 75 -4.90 5.00 19.46
CA ASP A 75 -4.91 3.54 19.28
C ASP A 75 -5.75 3.13 18.07
N VAL A 76 -6.76 3.92 17.67
CA VAL A 76 -7.53 3.71 16.44
C VAL A 76 -6.63 3.84 15.21
N GLN A 77 -5.75 4.85 15.18
CA GLN A 77 -4.89 5.10 14.02
C GLN A 77 -3.66 4.18 14.01
N PHE A 78 -3.01 3.97 15.16
CA PHE A 78 -1.71 3.29 15.23
C PHE A 78 -1.78 1.85 15.77
N GLY A 79 -2.91 1.45 16.36
CA GLY A 79 -3.05 0.20 17.11
C GLY A 79 -2.47 0.33 18.52
N ASP A 80 -2.65 -0.72 19.33
CA ASP A 80 -2.10 -0.79 20.68
C ASP A 80 -0.92 -1.80 20.75
N PRO A 81 0.34 -1.34 20.65
CA PRO A 81 1.51 -2.20 20.77
C PRO A 81 1.80 -2.67 22.20
N CYS A 82 1.23 -2.02 23.22
CA CYS A 82 1.49 -2.34 24.63
C CYS A 82 0.26 -2.00 25.49
N PRO A 83 -0.64 -2.96 25.72
CA PRO A 83 -1.84 -2.75 26.51
C PRO A 83 -1.54 -2.21 27.91
N ASN A 84 -2.35 -1.26 28.37
CA ASN A 84 -2.26 -0.60 29.67
C ASN A 84 -1.02 0.28 29.91
N ILE A 85 -0.18 0.48 28.90
CA ILE A 85 0.94 1.42 28.95
C ILE A 85 0.54 2.72 28.25
N ALA A 86 0.88 3.85 28.86
CA ALA A 86 0.67 5.15 28.24
C ALA A 86 1.58 5.29 27.02
N LYS A 87 1.05 5.66 25.86
CA LYS A 87 1.82 5.76 24.60
C LYS A 87 1.96 7.22 24.19
N TYR A 88 2.97 7.50 23.38
CA TYR A 88 3.12 8.76 22.66
C TYR A 88 3.61 8.47 21.24
N LEU A 89 3.26 9.35 20.31
CA LEU A 89 3.78 9.34 18.95
C LEU A 89 5.00 10.24 18.89
N GLU A 90 6.18 9.66 18.71
CA GLU A 90 7.41 10.38 18.41
C GLU A 90 7.74 10.24 16.92
N ILE A 91 8.01 11.36 16.26
CA ILE A 91 8.28 11.41 14.82
C ILE A 91 9.54 12.21 14.58
N THR A 92 10.50 11.61 13.88
CA THR A 92 11.67 12.32 13.35
C THR A 92 11.48 12.53 11.85
N TYR A 93 11.65 13.75 11.37
CA TYR A 93 11.47 14.11 9.97
C TYR A 93 12.51 15.13 9.48
N ARG A 94 12.68 15.19 8.16
CA ARG A 94 13.48 16.20 7.45
C ARG A 94 12.63 16.90 6.40
N CYS A 95 12.96 18.15 6.12
CA CYS A 95 12.42 18.87 4.98
C CYS A 95 13.38 18.79 3.81
N VAL A 96 12.95 18.19 2.69
CA VAL A 96 13.81 17.92 1.52
C VAL A 96 13.20 18.48 0.24
N LYS A 97 14.03 18.75 -0.77
CA LYS A 97 13.54 19.16 -2.11
C LYS A 97 12.87 18.01 -2.86
N SER A 98 13.38 16.79 -2.71
CA SER A 98 12.81 15.55 -3.24
C SER A 98 12.97 14.41 -2.24
N ILE A 99 11.98 13.50 -2.20
CA ILE A 99 12.00 12.30 -1.33
C ILE A 99 13.02 11.28 -1.84
N ASP A 100 13.34 11.30 -3.14
CA ASP A 100 14.15 10.30 -3.83
C ASP A 100 15.67 10.40 -3.56
N ASN A 101 16.09 11.38 -2.74
CA ASN A 101 17.50 11.68 -2.51
C ASN A 101 18.19 10.82 -1.43
N ASP A 102 17.55 9.77 -0.88
CA ASP A 102 18.30 8.74 -0.12
C ASP A 102 18.52 7.50 -0.98
N LYS A 103 19.79 7.23 -1.31
CA LYS A 103 20.20 5.98 -1.93
C LYS A 103 20.19 4.78 -0.96
N ASN A 104 19.88 5.00 0.32
CA ASN A 104 20.04 4.01 1.40
C ASN A 104 18.73 3.49 2.02
N ASP A 105 17.57 4.11 1.78
CA ASP A 105 16.29 3.54 2.23
C ASP A 105 15.74 2.69 1.08
N LYS A 106 15.59 1.36 1.27
CA LYS A 106 14.96 0.51 0.24
C LYS A 106 13.54 1.05 0.06
N PRO A 107 13.17 1.61 -1.10
CA PRO A 107 11.86 2.21 -1.27
C PRO A 107 10.80 1.14 -1.02
N ILE A 108 9.80 1.47 -0.18
CA ILE A 108 8.62 0.62 -0.02
C ILE A 108 8.00 0.47 -1.41
N VAL A 109 7.83 -0.78 -1.86
CA VAL A 109 7.15 -1.07 -3.12
C VAL A 109 5.85 -1.77 -2.78
N ALA A 110 4.74 -1.06 -2.92
CA ALA A 110 3.41 -1.60 -2.66
C ALA A 110 2.35 -0.79 -3.39
N PHE A 111 1.42 -1.46 -4.06
CA PHE A 111 0.29 -0.80 -4.71
C PHE A 111 -1.02 -1.50 -4.38
N ASN A 112 -2.10 -0.73 -4.41
CA ASN A 112 -3.47 -1.21 -4.31
C ASN A 112 -4.32 -0.47 -5.34
N ALA A 113 -4.56 -1.15 -6.46
CA ALA A 113 -5.33 -0.66 -7.59
C ALA A 113 -6.71 -1.33 -7.66
N TYR A 114 -7.69 -0.62 -8.19
CA TYR A 114 -9.05 -1.12 -8.41
C TYR A 114 -9.61 -0.61 -9.73
N THR A 115 -10.65 -1.30 -10.21
CA THR A 115 -11.40 -0.87 -11.39
C THR A 115 -12.50 0.11 -10.96
N SER A 116 -12.52 1.31 -11.54
CA SER A 116 -13.52 2.33 -11.20
C SER A 116 -14.89 2.03 -11.82
N GLN A 117 -14.90 1.36 -12.98
CA GLN A 117 -16.10 1.01 -13.74
C GLN A 117 -16.16 -0.48 -14.03
N HIS A 118 -17.36 -0.99 -14.31
CA HIS A 118 -17.51 -2.37 -14.78
C HIS A 118 -16.80 -2.54 -16.13
N LEU A 119 -16.02 -3.60 -16.26
CA LEU A 119 -15.34 -3.93 -17.50
C LEU A 119 -16.13 -5.01 -18.24
N VAL A 120 -16.31 -4.83 -19.54
CA VAL A 120 -16.98 -5.80 -20.43
C VAL A 120 -15.97 -6.28 -21.44
N PHE A 121 -15.89 -7.60 -21.64
CA PHE A 121 -14.89 -8.24 -22.47
C PHE A 121 -15.54 -9.11 -23.55
N LYS A 122 -14.84 -9.28 -24.67
CA LYS A 122 -15.17 -10.34 -25.62
C LYS A 122 -14.65 -11.67 -25.07
N ARG A 123 -15.56 -12.63 -24.89
CA ARG A 123 -15.37 -13.87 -24.11
C ARG A 123 -14.03 -14.58 -24.33
N ASN A 124 -13.63 -14.75 -25.59
CA ASN A 124 -12.44 -15.51 -26.01
C ASN A 124 -11.31 -14.60 -26.51
N THR A 125 -11.19 -13.40 -25.94
CA THR A 125 -10.20 -12.41 -26.38
C THR A 125 -9.30 -12.04 -25.21
N PRO A 126 -7.99 -12.36 -25.30
CA PRO A 126 -7.02 -11.90 -24.31
C PRO A 126 -6.92 -10.39 -24.31
N VAL A 127 -7.23 -9.78 -23.18
CA VAL A 127 -7.19 -8.33 -22.93
C VAL A 127 -6.38 -8.11 -21.68
N ASN A 128 -5.40 -7.22 -21.76
CA ASN A 128 -4.66 -6.78 -20.60
C ASN A 128 -5.59 -5.97 -19.69
N VAL A 129 -5.76 -6.42 -18.45
CA VAL A 129 -6.71 -5.82 -17.49
C VAL A 129 -6.06 -4.61 -16.84
N VAL A 130 -6.71 -3.46 -16.95
CA VAL A 130 -6.26 -2.20 -16.37
C VAL A 130 -7.10 -1.89 -15.14
N TYR A 131 -6.47 -1.82 -13.97
CA TYR A 131 -7.08 -1.37 -12.72
C TYR A 131 -6.78 0.13 -12.58
N ASP A 132 -7.71 0.95 -13.05
CA ASP A 132 -7.48 2.34 -13.45
C ASP A 132 -7.43 3.35 -12.30
N LYS A 133 -7.81 2.97 -11.08
CA LYS A 133 -7.72 3.81 -9.89
C LYS A 133 -6.85 3.21 -8.81
N LEU A 134 -6.24 4.08 -8.02
CA LEU A 134 -5.28 3.74 -6.98
C LEU A 134 -5.84 4.18 -5.62
N TYR A 135 -5.80 3.29 -4.64
CA TYR A 135 -5.79 3.71 -3.23
C TYR A 135 -4.41 4.24 -2.85
N PHE A 136 -3.34 3.58 -3.33
CA PHE A 136 -1.95 4.00 -3.17
C PHE A 136 -1.03 3.25 -4.16
N ASN A 137 0.19 3.77 -4.38
CA ASN A 137 1.19 3.22 -5.31
C ASN A 137 2.62 3.58 -4.88
N TYR A 138 3.11 3.03 -3.76
CA TYR A 138 4.46 3.28 -3.29
C TYR A 138 5.51 2.68 -4.22
N GLY A 139 6.53 3.49 -4.50
CA GLY A 139 7.57 3.18 -5.47
C GLY A 139 7.11 3.36 -6.93
N ASP A 140 5.91 3.91 -7.15
CA ASP A 140 5.31 4.19 -8.47
C ASP A 140 5.44 3.02 -9.47
N ALA A 141 5.41 1.80 -8.94
CA ALA A 141 5.75 0.60 -9.68
C ALA A 141 4.58 0.08 -10.53
N TYR A 142 3.33 0.42 -10.18
CA TYR A 142 2.15 0.10 -11.00
C TYR A 142 1.72 1.28 -11.87
N ASN A 143 1.42 1.03 -13.14
CA ASN A 143 0.92 2.04 -14.07
C ASN A 143 -0.60 1.83 -14.30
N PRO A 144 -1.47 2.72 -13.78
CA PRO A 144 -2.93 2.58 -13.89
C PRO A 144 -3.47 2.89 -15.29
N HIS A 145 -2.65 3.35 -16.24
CA HIS A 145 -3.06 3.52 -17.63
C HIS A 145 -2.80 2.27 -18.46
N SER A 146 -1.72 1.55 -18.15
CA SER A 146 -1.30 0.38 -18.92
C SER A 146 -1.58 -0.95 -18.22
N GLY A 147 -1.90 -0.96 -16.92
CA GLY A 147 -2.17 -2.18 -16.17
C GLY A 147 -0.92 -2.99 -15.77
N PHE A 148 0.28 -2.46 -16.02
CA PHE A 148 1.53 -3.14 -15.72
C PHE A 148 2.12 -2.68 -14.39
N PHE A 149 2.59 -3.64 -13.61
CA PHE A 149 3.59 -3.43 -12.59
C PHE A 149 5.00 -3.61 -13.20
N THR A 150 5.96 -2.78 -12.83
CA THR A 150 7.39 -2.92 -13.19
C THR A 150 8.21 -3.01 -11.91
N ALA A 151 8.93 -4.11 -11.70
CA ALA A 151 9.74 -4.31 -10.51
C ALA A 151 10.87 -3.28 -10.44
N PRO A 152 10.90 -2.38 -9.44
CA PRO A 152 11.94 -1.33 -9.37
C PRO A 152 13.29 -1.89 -8.91
N SER A 153 13.30 -3.08 -8.31
CA SER A 153 14.51 -3.76 -7.83
C SER A 153 14.29 -5.27 -7.75
N ALA A 154 15.37 -6.04 -7.73
CA ALA A 154 15.26 -7.49 -7.53
C ALA A 154 14.70 -7.84 -6.13
N GLY A 155 13.94 -8.91 -6.03
CA GLY A 155 13.44 -9.44 -4.76
C GLY A 155 12.18 -10.28 -4.87
N LEU A 156 11.67 -10.72 -3.72
CA LEU A 156 10.40 -11.42 -3.61
C LEU A 156 9.24 -10.41 -3.62
N TYR A 157 8.28 -10.63 -4.51
CA TYR A 157 7.06 -9.86 -4.61
C TYR A 157 5.86 -10.79 -4.47
N ILE A 158 4.80 -10.31 -3.83
CA ILE A 158 3.52 -11.00 -3.77
C ILE A 158 2.52 -10.18 -4.57
N PHE A 159 1.78 -10.84 -5.46
CA PHE A 159 0.67 -10.23 -6.17
C PHE A 159 -0.61 -10.99 -5.88
N THR A 160 -1.69 -10.24 -5.70
CA THR A 160 -3.02 -10.79 -5.52
C THR A 160 -4.03 -9.95 -6.27
N TRP A 161 -5.00 -10.59 -6.92
CA TRP A 161 -6.14 -9.91 -7.49
C TRP A 161 -7.42 -10.54 -6.98
N ALA A 162 -8.39 -9.68 -6.66
CA ALA A 162 -9.73 -10.06 -6.28
C ALA A 162 -10.68 -9.63 -7.40
N SER A 163 -11.59 -10.51 -7.76
CA SER A 163 -12.54 -10.33 -8.85
C SER A 163 -13.94 -10.57 -8.32
N VAL A 164 -14.85 -9.66 -8.62
CA VAL A 164 -16.29 -9.87 -8.43
C VAL A 164 -16.94 -9.99 -9.79
N VAL A 165 -17.75 -11.02 -10.00
CA VAL A 165 -18.47 -11.26 -11.25
C VAL A 165 -19.98 -11.31 -10.99
N ALA A 166 -20.75 -10.70 -11.90
CA ALA A 166 -22.21 -10.69 -11.83
C ALA A 166 -22.81 -12.08 -12.18
N PRO A 167 -24.12 -12.29 -11.94
CA PRO A 167 -24.79 -13.55 -12.29
C PRO A 167 -24.57 -13.96 -13.75
N ARG A 168 -24.28 -15.25 -13.98
CA ARG A 168 -24.07 -15.84 -15.31
C ARG A 168 -22.91 -15.20 -16.10
N LYS A 169 -21.86 -14.74 -15.39
CA LYS A 169 -20.66 -14.14 -15.97
C LYS A 169 -19.40 -14.92 -15.61
N ILE A 170 -18.30 -14.59 -16.28
CA ILE A 170 -17.00 -15.24 -16.07
C ILE A 170 -15.85 -14.26 -16.23
N PHE A 171 -14.80 -14.47 -15.44
CA PHE A 171 -13.55 -13.69 -15.47
C PHE A 171 -12.34 -14.58 -15.14
N ASP A 172 -12.04 -15.51 -16.04
CA ASP A 172 -10.82 -16.30 -15.96
C ASP A 172 -9.65 -15.51 -16.53
N THR A 173 -8.52 -15.57 -15.82
CA THR A 173 -7.35 -14.73 -16.02
C THR A 173 -6.07 -15.54 -15.96
N GLU A 174 -5.01 -14.92 -16.48
CA GLU A 174 -3.64 -15.36 -16.32
C GLU A 174 -2.81 -14.21 -15.78
N ILE A 175 -1.80 -14.54 -14.96
CA ILE A 175 -0.76 -13.61 -14.57
C ILE A 175 0.48 -13.87 -15.43
N LEU A 176 1.05 -12.79 -15.98
CA LEU A 176 2.22 -12.84 -16.83
C LEU A 176 3.40 -12.17 -16.17
N VAL A 177 4.59 -12.72 -16.41
CA VAL A 177 5.87 -12.05 -16.17
C VAL A 177 6.56 -11.92 -17.52
N ASN A 178 6.85 -10.68 -17.94
CA ASN A 178 7.47 -10.37 -19.24
C ASN A 178 6.76 -11.03 -20.43
N GLY A 179 5.42 -11.06 -20.41
CA GLY A 179 4.60 -11.64 -21.47
C GLY A 179 4.51 -13.18 -21.45
N LYS A 180 5.19 -13.86 -20.53
CA LYS A 180 5.06 -15.30 -20.32
C LYS A 180 4.04 -15.59 -19.22
N ARG A 181 3.06 -16.45 -19.51
CA ARG A 181 2.10 -16.96 -18.51
C ARG A 181 2.85 -17.73 -17.43
N ILE A 182 2.62 -17.37 -16.17
CA ILE A 182 3.18 -18.08 -15.01
C ILE A 182 2.08 -18.69 -14.14
N GLY A 183 0.86 -18.15 -14.16
CA GLY A 183 -0.24 -18.66 -13.35
C GLY A 183 -1.61 -18.39 -13.96
N LEU A 184 -2.62 -19.07 -13.43
CA LEU A 184 -4.02 -18.93 -13.80
C LEU A 184 -4.83 -18.47 -12.58
N GLY A 185 -5.86 -17.66 -12.81
CA GLY A 185 -6.90 -17.35 -11.84
C GLY A 185 -8.27 -17.63 -12.43
N ASN A 186 -9.12 -18.32 -11.68
CA ASN A 186 -10.46 -18.70 -12.13
C ASN A 186 -11.50 -17.86 -11.39
N CYS A 187 -12.52 -17.43 -12.13
CA CYS A 187 -13.73 -16.85 -11.56
C CYS A 187 -14.93 -17.15 -12.45
N ASN A 188 -15.45 -18.37 -12.32
CA ASN A 188 -16.58 -18.86 -13.09
C ASN A 188 -17.89 -18.74 -12.28
N ASN A 189 -18.83 -17.95 -12.81
CA ASN A 189 -20.16 -17.77 -12.23
C ASN A 189 -21.26 -18.01 -13.27
N GLU A 190 -21.02 -18.90 -14.24
CA GLU A 190 -21.93 -19.08 -15.37
C GLU A 190 -23.23 -19.79 -15.00
N SER A 191 -23.18 -20.65 -13.99
CA SER A 191 -24.32 -21.47 -13.54
C SER A 191 -25.08 -20.87 -12.36
N SER A 192 -24.64 -19.72 -11.83
CA SER A 192 -25.20 -19.13 -10.61
C SER A 192 -25.94 -17.82 -10.90
N SER A 193 -26.97 -17.56 -10.08
CA SER A 193 -27.84 -16.39 -10.12
C SER A 193 -27.38 -15.25 -9.19
N GLY A 194 -26.34 -15.47 -8.39
CA GLY A 194 -25.77 -14.49 -7.47
C GLY A 194 -24.50 -13.84 -7.99
N TYR A 195 -23.92 -12.93 -7.20
CA TYR A 195 -22.55 -12.47 -7.42
C TYR A 195 -21.58 -13.50 -6.86
N GLU A 196 -20.43 -13.63 -7.51
CA GLU A 196 -19.33 -14.50 -7.06
C GLU A 196 -18.08 -13.66 -6.82
N ASN A 197 -17.34 -13.99 -5.75
CA ASN A 197 -16.06 -13.36 -5.42
C ASN A 197 -14.93 -14.39 -5.52
N CYS A 198 -13.89 -14.04 -6.25
CA CYS A 198 -12.74 -14.91 -6.46
C CYS A 198 -11.46 -14.15 -6.15
N ALA A 199 -10.44 -14.87 -5.72
CA ALA A 199 -9.11 -14.30 -5.55
C ALA A 199 -8.04 -15.30 -5.97
N SER A 200 -6.90 -14.78 -6.41
CA SER A 200 -5.71 -15.56 -6.72
C SER A 200 -4.49 -14.81 -6.23
N THR A 201 -3.49 -15.55 -5.75
CA THR A 201 -2.28 -14.98 -5.14
C THR A 201 -1.06 -15.75 -5.62
N PHE A 202 -0.05 -15.03 -6.09
CA PHE A 202 1.19 -15.61 -6.60
C PHE A 202 2.41 -14.86 -6.04
N PRO A 203 3.33 -15.56 -5.37
CA PRO A 203 4.64 -15.03 -5.05
C PRO A 203 5.61 -15.21 -6.24
N PHE A 204 6.46 -14.21 -6.50
CA PHE A 204 7.51 -14.28 -7.52
C PHE A 204 8.83 -13.69 -7.01
N VAL A 205 9.93 -14.31 -7.39
CA VAL A 205 11.24 -13.67 -7.36
C VAL A 205 11.42 -12.96 -8.69
N LEU A 206 11.49 -11.63 -8.65
CA LEU A 206 11.64 -10.77 -9.84
C LEU A 206 13.01 -10.11 -9.87
N ASN A 207 13.48 -9.81 -11.07
CA ASN A 207 14.59 -8.91 -11.32
C ASN A 207 14.10 -7.47 -11.50
N ALA A 208 15.00 -6.50 -11.35
CA ALA A 208 14.70 -5.11 -11.69
C ALA A 208 14.31 -5.00 -13.17
N GLY A 209 13.20 -4.33 -13.46
CA GLY A 209 12.66 -4.14 -14.81
C GLY A 209 11.64 -5.20 -15.25
N ASP A 210 11.49 -6.31 -14.52
CA ASP A 210 10.47 -7.32 -14.84
C ASP A 210 9.06 -6.72 -14.77
N LYS A 211 8.24 -7.04 -15.77
CA LYS A 211 6.87 -6.54 -15.90
C LYS A 211 5.85 -7.61 -15.56
N VAL A 212 4.89 -7.26 -14.71
CA VAL A 212 3.80 -8.13 -14.28
C VAL A 212 2.45 -7.52 -14.66
N ASN A 213 1.56 -8.31 -15.22
CA ASN A 213 0.19 -7.89 -15.53
C ASN A 213 -0.80 -9.05 -15.48
N ILE A 214 -2.08 -8.70 -15.34
CA ILE A 214 -3.21 -9.64 -15.43
C ILE A 214 -3.81 -9.54 -16.84
N ARG A 215 -4.03 -10.68 -17.49
CA ARG A 215 -4.68 -10.74 -18.81
C ARG A 215 -5.86 -11.70 -18.74
N THR A 216 -6.94 -11.39 -19.44
CA THR A 216 -8.06 -12.32 -19.57
C THR A 216 -7.66 -13.55 -20.38
N VAL A 217 -8.18 -14.72 -19.99
CA VAL A 217 -8.15 -15.94 -20.79
C VAL A 217 -9.55 -16.20 -21.34
N PHE A 218 -10.53 -16.25 -20.43
CA PHE A 218 -11.93 -16.46 -20.76
C PHE A 218 -12.78 -15.56 -19.87
N ALA A 219 -13.20 -14.42 -20.40
CA ALA A 219 -13.82 -13.38 -19.58
C ALA A 219 -14.85 -12.60 -20.39
N ASN A 220 -15.99 -12.29 -19.79
CA ASN A 220 -17.00 -11.41 -20.40
C ASN A 220 -17.38 -10.22 -19.51
N TYR A 221 -17.01 -10.24 -18.23
CA TYR A 221 -17.39 -9.18 -17.30
C TYR A 221 -16.47 -9.15 -16.06
N LEU A 222 -16.18 -7.96 -15.56
CA LEU A 222 -15.60 -7.74 -14.23
C LEU A 222 -16.35 -6.61 -13.54
N HIS A 223 -16.78 -6.82 -12.29
CA HIS A 223 -17.50 -5.81 -11.53
C HIS A 223 -16.54 -4.75 -10.99
N GLY A 224 -16.67 -3.50 -11.46
CA GLY A 224 -15.90 -2.36 -10.96
C GLY A 224 -16.52 -1.66 -9.76
N GLY A 225 -16.30 -0.35 -9.64
CA GLY A 225 -16.76 0.44 -8.49
C GLY A 225 -15.97 0.15 -7.20
N GLY A 226 -14.75 -0.36 -7.32
CA GLY A 226 -13.90 -0.72 -6.17
C GLY A 226 -14.04 -2.15 -5.66
N TRP A 227 -14.97 -2.94 -6.20
CA TRP A 227 -15.18 -4.34 -5.80
C TRP A 227 -14.08 -5.29 -6.31
N SER A 228 -13.53 -5.02 -7.49
CA SER A 228 -12.42 -5.80 -8.05
C SER A 228 -11.11 -5.03 -7.98
N SER A 229 -10.04 -5.69 -7.54
CA SER A 229 -8.76 -5.05 -7.22
C SER A 229 -7.55 -5.88 -7.64
N PHE A 230 -6.43 -5.22 -7.86
CA PHE A 230 -5.12 -5.81 -8.07
C PHE A 230 -4.12 -5.14 -7.13
N LYS A 231 -3.42 -5.94 -6.36
CA LYS A 231 -2.52 -5.49 -5.30
C LYS A 231 -1.21 -6.24 -5.42
N GLY A 232 -0.14 -5.60 -4.99
CA GLY A 232 1.12 -6.27 -4.84
C GLY A 232 2.11 -5.48 -4.03
N TRP A 233 3.06 -6.19 -3.41
CA TRP A 233 4.08 -5.60 -2.58
C TRP A 233 5.36 -6.43 -2.61
N LYS A 234 6.48 -5.75 -2.38
CA LYS A 234 7.77 -6.40 -2.12
C LYS A 234 7.84 -6.86 -0.66
N VAL A 235 8.36 -8.07 -0.45
CA VAL A 235 8.62 -8.66 0.87
C VAL A 235 9.99 -8.21 1.40
#